data_AF-A0AAU7CE27-F1
#
_entry.id   AF-A0AAU7CE27-F1
#
_cell.length_a   1.000
_cell.length_b   1.000
_cell.length_c   1.000
_cell.angle_alpha   90.00
_cell.angle_beta   90.00
_cell.angle_gamma   90.00
#
_symmetry.space_group_name_H-M   'P 1'
#
loop_
_entity.id
_entity.type
_entity.pdbx_description
1 polymer ?
#
loop_
_entity_poly.entity_id
_entity_poly.type
_entity_poly.pdbx_seq_one_letter_code
_entity_poly.pdbx_strand_id
1 'polypeptide(L)'
;MTPSPRLLMTLVVILSAVLGLTLTILAWVVVQLRRQPVATWVKNLDDLRTRQDALEAMMEKANSTRLAEPALKAHPGPPLRRPGTRSRRIDAAEPTAVSGPTLIAVPSLVTASLPSSAAVTHDLGRRFSPIWDLADTGATPDEIARSTGQPIGQVELILALRRQLNANVGEPRLT
;
A
#
# COMPACT_ATOMS: atom_id res chain seq x y z
N MET A 1 30.67 50.03 8.07
CA MET A 1 31.56 48.88 8.38
C MET A 1 31.73 48.08 7.10
N THR A 2 32.87 48.20 6.43
CA THR A 2 33.16 47.45 5.19
C THR A 2 33.54 46.01 5.56
N PRO A 3 32.88 44.99 4.99
CA PRO A 3 33.23 43.61 5.25
C PRO A 3 34.68 43.34 4.82
N SER A 4 35.40 42.55 5.61
CA SER A 4 36.80 42.25 5.32
C SER A 4 36.91 41.42 4.03
N PRO A 5 37.90 41.70 3.17
CA PRO A 5 38.03 41.06 1.85
C PRO A 5 38.18 39.54 1.92
N ARG A 6 38.66 39.02 3.07
CA ARG A 6 38.75 37.58 3.34
C ARG A 6 37.38 36.93 3.48
N LEU A 7 36.41 37.60 4.10
CA LEU A 7 35.04 37.09 4.24
C LEU A 7 34.31 37.06 2.90
N LEU A 8 34.57 38.02 2.02
CA LEU A 8 34.01 38.02 0.67
C LEU A 8 34.55 36.85 -0.15
N MET A 9 35.86 36.58 -0.09
CA MET A 9 36.45 35.43 -0.80
C MET A 9 35.92 34.10 -0.30
N THR A 10 35.82 33.90 1.02
CA THR A 10 35.28 32.63 1.55
C THR A 10 33.82 32.44 1.18
N LEU A 11 33.01 33.50 1.20
CA LEU A 11 31.61 33.44 0.81
C LEU A 11 31.44 33.06 -0.66
N VAL A 12 32.24 33.63 -1.57
CA VAL A 12 32.20 33.30 -2.99
C VAL A 12 32.57 31.83 -3.23
N VAL A 13 33.58 31.31 -2.54
CA VAL A 13 33.98 29.90 -2.65
C VAL A 13 32.88 28.97 -2.15
N ILE A 14 32.27 29.27 -1.01
CA ILE A 14 31.15 28.48 -0.46
C ILE A 14 29.98 28.50 -1.42
N LEU A 15 29.61 29.68 -1.94
CA LEU A 15 28.49 29.81 -2.87
C LEU A 15 28.72 29.00 -4.15
N SER A 16 29.94 29.05 -4.70
CA SER A 16 30.31 28.26 -5.88
C SER A 16 30.27 26.76 -5.61
N ALA A 17 30.71 26.31 -4.43
CA ALA A 17 30.68 24.90 -4.06
C ALA A 17 29.24 24.40 -3.90
N VAL A 18 28.39 25.19 -3.24
CA VAL A 18 26.96 24.87 -3.08
C VAL A 18 26.27 24.82 -4.45
N LEU A 19 26.53 25.80 -5.33
CA LEU A 19 25.94 25.82 -6.67
C LEU A 19 26.40 24.63 -7.52
N GLY A 20 27.67 24.24 -7.45
CA GLY A 20 28.17 23.04 -8.13
C GLY A 20 27.50 21.77 -7.62
N LEU A 21 27.30 21.67 -6.30
CA LEU A 21 26.64 20.53 -5.67
C LEU A 21 25.16 20.45 -6.08
N THR A 22 24.44 21.57 -6.10
CA THR A 22 23.02 21.57 -6.49
C THR A 22 22.86 21.18 -7.95
N LEU A 23 23.71 21.67 -8.86
CA LEU A 23 23.67 21.31 -10.27
C LEU A 23 23.97 19.83 -10.52
N THR A 24 24.94 19.26 -9.79
CA THR A 24 25.27 17.83 -9.90
C THR A 24 24.17 16.93 -9.37
N ILE A 25 23.54 17.28 -8.23
CA ILE A 25 22.36 16.57 -7.72
C ILE A 25 21.21 16.65 -8.72
N LEU A 26 20.93 17.85 -9.27
CA LEU A 26 19.83 18.03 -10.23
C LEU A 26 20.06 17.21 -11.50
N ALA A 27 21.29 17.23 -12.04
CA ALA A 27 21.65 16.42 -13.20
C ALA A 27 21.48 14.92 -12.91
N TRP A 28 21.89 14.47 -11.72
CA TRP A 28 21.73 13.07 -11.31
C TRP A 28 20.25 12.68 -11.20
N VAL A 29 19.41 13.53 -10.59
CA VAL A 29 17.96 13.29 -10.49
C VAL A 29 17.33 13.22 -11.87
N VAL A 30 17.65 14.13 -12.79
CA VAL A 30 17.12 14.09 -14.18
C VAL A 30 17.52 12.82 -14.91
N VAL A 31 18.77 12.35 -14.74
CA VAL A 31 19.23 11.08 -15.31
C VAL A 31 18.49 9.91 -14.69
N GLN A 32 18.27 9.93 -13.37
CA GLN A 32 17.57 8.87 -12.66
C GLN A 32 16.09 8.80 -13.06
N LEU A 33 15.44 9.96 -13.21
CA LEU A 33 14.07 10.10 -13.71
C LEU A 33 13.91 9.62 -15.16
N ARG A 34 14.91 9.87 -16.02
CA ARG A 34 14.93 9.34 -17.39
C ARG A 34 15.16 7.83 -17.44
N ARG A 35 15.89 7.28 -16.46
CA ARG A 35 16.11 5.84 -16.33
C ARG A 35 14.91 5.12 -15.72
N GLN A 36 14.08 5.80 -14.94
CA GLN A 36 12.81 5.25 -14.48
C GLN A 36 11.78 5.34 -15.62
N PRO A 37 11.24 4.21 -16.10
CA PRO A 37 10.27 4.24 -17.17
C PRO A 37 8.98 4.89 -16.63
N VAL A 38 8.71 6.12 -17.05
CA VAL A 38 7.43 6.83 -16.83
C VAL A 38 6.22 5.95 -17.22
N ALA A 39 6.45 4.94 -18.06
CA ALA A 39 5.49 3.91 -18.41
C ALA A 39 4.90 3.13 -17.21
N THR A 40 5.61 2.99 -16.08
CA THR A 40 5.01 2.34 -14.89
C THR A 40 4.02 3.26 -14.17
N TRP A 41 4.27 4.57 -14.15
CA TRP A 41 3.36 5.55 -13.57
C TRP A 41 2.07 5.71 -14.37
N VAL A 42 2.16 5.70 -15.70
CA VAL A 42 0.98 5.76 -16.59
C VAL A 42 0.10 4.53 -16.39
N LYS A 43 0.70 3.33 -16.34
CA LYS A 43 -0.05 2.08 -16.10
C LYS A 43 -0.78 2.07 -14.75
N ASN A 44 -0.15 2.62 -13.71
CA ASN A 44 -0.77 2.71 -12.40
C ASN A 44 -1.94 3.70 -12.39
N LEU A 45 -1.84 4.83 -13.11
CA LEU A 45 -2.94 5.78 -13.28
C LEU A 45 -4.11 5.16 -14.03
N ASP A 46 -3.83 4.42 -15.10
CA ASP A 46 -4.86 3.74 -15.88
C ASP A 46 -5.54 2.63 -15.07
N ASP A 47 -4.79 1.87 -14.27
CA ASP A 47 -5.35 0.86 -13.37
C ASP A 47 -6.25 1.48 -12.29
N LEU A 48 -5.83 2.61 -11.71
CA LEU A 48 -6.64 3.37 -10.75
C LEU A 48 -7.95 3.86 -11.36
N ARG A 49 -7.89 4.39 -12.59
CA ARG A 49 -9.07 4.88 -13.31
C ARG A 49 -10.05 3.74 -13.64
N THR A 50 -9.52 2.61 -14.08
CA THR A 50 -10.31 1.40 -14.38
C THR A 50 -11.03 0.88 -13.14
N ARG A 51 -10.38 0.92 -11.97
CA ARG A 51 -11.01 0.51 -10.70
C ARG A 51 -12.11 1.46 -10.26
N GLN A 52 -11.94 2.77 -10.48
CA GLN A 52 -12.98 3.75 -10.18
C GLN A 52 -14.22 3.51 -11.04
N ASP A 53 -14.05 3.33 -12.36
CA ASP A 53 -15.16 3.07 -13.27
C ASP A 53 -15.89 1.76 -12.91
N ALA A 54 -15.15 0.72 -12.50
CA ALA A 54 -15.74 -0.54 -12.05
C ALA A 54 -16.56 -0.39 -10.77
N LEU A 55 -16.09 0.43 -9.80
CA LEU A 55 -16.83 0.73 -8.58
C LEU A 55 -18.10 1.54 -8.88
N GLU A 56 -18.02 2.51 -9.77
CA GLU A 56 -19.16 3.33 -10.18
C GLU A 56 -20.25 2.48 -10.86
N ALA A 57 -19.85 1.59 -11.78
CA ALA A 57 -20.77 0.64 -12.41
C ALA A 57 -21.41 -0.33 -11.38
N MET A 58 -20.65 -0.76 -10.37
CA MET A 58 -21.21 -1.60 -9.29
C MET A 58 -22.21 -0.83 -8.42
N MET A 59 -21.95 0.43 -8.10
CA MET A 59 -22.88 1.27 -7.35
C MET A 59 -24.16 1.56 -8.14
N GLU A 60 -24.06 1.86 -9.44
CA GLU A 60 -25.20 2.08 -10.30
C GLU A 60 -26.06 0.82 -10.41
N LYS A 61 -25.43 -0.35 -10.56
CA LYS A 61 -26.11 -1.65 -10.54
C LYS A 61 -26.78 -1.93 -9.19
N ALA A 62 -26.10 -1.68 -8.07
CA ALA A 62 -26.66 -1.87 -6.73
C ALA A 62 -27.86 -0.93 -6.46
N ASN A 63 -27.78 0.34 -6.89
CA ASN A 63 -28.87 1.29 -6.79
C ASN A 63 -30.07 0.90 -7.68
N SER A 64 -29.81 0.42 -8.89
CA SER A 64 -30.85 -0.10 -9.79
C SER A 64 -31.55 -1.33 -9.21
N THR A 65 -30.82 -2.17 -8.48
CA THR A 65 -31.38 -3.37 -7.82
C THR A 65 -32.22 -2.99 -6.59
N ARG A 66 -31.82 -1.95 -5.84
CA ARG A 66 -32.59 -1.42 -4.69
C ARG A 66 -33.87 -0.71 -5.10
N LEU A 67 -33.91 -0.05 -6.26
CA LEU A 67 -35.11 0.60 -6.77
C LEU A 67 -36.13 -0.40 -7.37
N ALA A 68 -35.70 -1.63 -7.65
CA ALA A 68 -36.55 -2.70 -8.16
C ALA A 68 -37.19 -3.57 -7.05
N GLU A 69 -36.96 -3.28 -5.76
CA GLU A 69 -37.58 -3.98 -4.64
C GLU A 69 -38.75 -3.14 -4.08
N PRO A 70 -40.00 -3.36 -4.54
CA PRO A 70 -41.16 -2.71 -3.93
C PRO A 70 -41.40 -3.31 -2.55
N ALA A 71 -41.44 -2.41 -1.56
CA ALA A 71 -41.80 -2.65 -0.18
C ALA A 71 -43.05 -3.54 -0.04
N LEU A 72 -42.89 -4.74 0.51
CA LEU A 72 -44.01 -5.53 1.00
C LEU A 72 -43.68 -6.17 2.35
N LYS A 73 -44.06 -5.41 3.38
CA LYS A 73 -44.60 -5.84 4.69
C LYS A 73 -43.73 -6.75 5.56
N ALA A 74 -43.34 -6.17 6.69
CA ALA A 74 -43.09 -6.87 7.94
C ALA A 74 -44.26 -7.80 8.34
N HIS A 75 -43.95 -9.04 8.73
CA HIS A 75 -44.57 -9.76 9.87
C HIS A 75 -43.68 -10.94 10.34
N PRO A 76 -43.76 -11.34 11.63
CA PRO A 76 -42.82 -12.25 12.28
C PRO A 76 -43.32 -13.71 12.31
N GLY A 77 -42.39 -14.67 12.25
CA GLY A 77 -42.64 -16.07 12.61
C GLY A 77 -41.90 -17.11 11.74
N PRO A 78 -41.28 -18.16 12.33
CA PRO A 78 -40.58 -19.22 11.59
C PRO A 78 -41.53 -20.37 11.21
N PRO A 79 -41.23 -21.12 10.13
CA PRO A 79 -41.02 -22.55 10.35
C PRO A 79 -39.96 -23.22 9.45
N LEU A 80 -39.57 -24.41 9.92
CA LEU A 80 -38.62 -25.36 9.35
C LEU A 80 -38.99 -25.87 7.94
N ARG A 81 -37.95 -26.43 7.29
CA ARG A 81 -37.90 -27.74 6.56
C ARG A 81 -37.79 -27.70 5.01
N ARG A 82 -36.61 -28.13 4.53
CA ARG A 82 -36.27 -28.77 3.23
C ARG A 82 -37.34 -29.81 2.81
N PRO A 83 -37.53 -30.20 1.51
CA PRO A 83 -36.46 -30.75 0.63
C PRO A 83 -36.60 -30.62 -0.92
N GLY A 84 -35.44 -30.61 -1.62
CA GLY A 84 -35.17 -31.33 -2.89
C GLY A 84 -35.71 -30.83 -4.24
N THR A 85 -34.84 -30.63 -5.25
CA THR A 85 -34.80 -31.47 -6.49
C THR A 85 -33.73 -31.03 -7.51
N ARG A 86 -33.10 -32.05 -8.12
CA ARG A 86 -32.43 -32.13 -9.44
C ARG A 86 -31.01 -31.56 -9.63
N SER A 87 -30.08 -32.40 -9.17
CA SER A 87 -28.82 -32.73 -9.82
C SER A 87 -28.98 -32.94 -11.35
N ARG A 88 -28.19 -32.22 -12.15
CA ARG A 88 -27.94 -32.47 -13.57
C ARG A 88 -26.58 -33.17 -13.69
N ARG A 89 -26.60 -34.49 -13.82
CA ARG A 89 -25.44 -35.33 -14.18
C ARG A 89 -25.09 -35.07 -15.65
N ILE A 90 -23.81 -34.82 -15.92
CA ILE A 90 -23.19 -34.95 -17.24
C ILE A 90 -22.18 -36.10 -17.13
N ASP A 91 -22.17 -36.93 -18.16
CA ASP A 91 -21.63 -38.29 -18.19
C ASP A 91 -20.16 -38.46 -17.82
N ALA A 92 -19.90 -39.60 -17.20
CA ALA A 92 -18.60 -40.11 -16.84
C ALA A 92 -17.94 -40.78 -18.05
N ALA A 93 -16.71 -40.38 -18.36
CA ALA A 93 -15.71 -41.24 -18.98
C ALA A 93 -14.66 -41.57 -17.91
N GLU A 94 -14.67 -42.80 -17.42
CA GLU A 94 -13.56 -43.41 -16.66
C GLU A 94 -12.47 -43.87 -17.66
N PRO A 95 -11.18 -43.99 -17.28
CA PRO A 95 -10.80 -44.76 -16.11
C PRO A 95 -9.60 -44.24 -15.27
N THR A 96 -9.61 -44.64 -13.99
CA THR A 96 -8.43 -44.76 -13.12
C THR A 96 -7.87 -43.46 -12.49
N ALA A 97 -8.71 -42.76 -11.72
CA ALA A 97 -8.20 -41.84 -10.70
C ALA A 97 -7.77 -42.65 -9.46
N VAL A 98 -6.46 -42.85 -9.32
CA VAL A 98 -5.84 -43.25 -8.05
C VAL A 98 -6.28 -42.25 -7.00
N SER A 99 -7.05 -42.74 -6.03
CA SER A 99 -7.57 -41.99 -4.90
C SER A 99 -6.42 -41.36 -4.11
N GLY A 100 -6.25 -40.05 -4.28
CA GLY A 100 -5.36 -39.23 -3.50
C GLY A 100 -5.67 -37.76 -3.77
N PRO A 101 -5.67 -36.88 -2.75
CA PRO A 101 -5.82 -35.45 -2.97
C PRO A 101 -4.68 -34.99 -3.90
N THR A 102 -5.03 -34.44 -5.06
CA THR A 102 -4.05 -33.81 -5.95
C THR A 102 -3.55 -32.54 -5.26
N LEU A 103 -2.50 -32.67 -4.47
CA LEU A 103 -1.81 -31.54 -3.85
C LEU A 103 -1.13 -30.75 -4.97
N ILE A 104 -1.63 -29.55 -5.26
CA ILE A 104 -0.86 -28.55 -5.99
C ILE A 104 0.35 -28.25 -5.10
N ALA A 105 1.54 -28.67 -5.51
CA ALA A 105 2.77 -28.39 -4.80
C ALA A 105 2.99 -26.87 -4.78
N VAL A 106 2.70 -26.25 -3.64
CA VAL A 106 3.06 -24.87 -3.38
C VAL A 106 4.59 -24.83 -3.28
N PRO A 107 5.29 -24.05 -4.12
CA PRO A 107 6.73 -23.88 -3.97
C PRO A 107 7.01 -23.40 -2.55
N SER A 108 7.80 -24.17 -1.80
CA SER A 108 8.31 -23.73 -0.52
C SER A 108 9.13 -22.48 -0.77
N LEU A 109 8.55 -21.34 -0.39
CA LEU A 109 9.28 -20.08 -0.27
C LEU A 109 10.34 -20.33 0.80
N VAL A 110 11.51 -20.81 0.36
CA VAL A 110 12.73 -20.80 1.17
C VAL A 110 12.75 -19.42 1.79
N THR A 111 12.64 -19.38 3.11
CA THR A 111 12.59 -18.18 3.91
C THR A 111 13.92 -17.46 3.64
N ALA A 112 13.93 -16.62 2.61
CA ALA A 112 15.06 -15.75 2.31
C ALA A 112 15.35 -15.05 3.61
N SER A 113 16.55 -15.26 4.15
CA SER A 113 16.97 -14.86 5.49
C SER A 113 16.38 -13.50 5.80
N LEU A 114 15.31 -13.46 6.61
CA LEU A 114 14.62 -12.20 6.84
C LEU A 114 15.66 -11.28 7.46
N PRO A 115 15.87 -10.07 6.92
CA PRO A 115 16.67 -9.08 7.61
C PRO A 115 16.14 -9.00 9.04
N SER A 116 17.06 -9.00 10.01
CA SER A 116 16.71 -8.91 11.43
C SER A 116 15.61 -7.87 11.62
N SER A 117 14.58 -8.18 12.42
CA SER A 117 13.44 -7.29 12.66
C SER A 117 13.88 -5.87 13.03
N ALA A 118 15.01 -5.75 13.73
CA ALA A 118 15.64 -4.47 14.05
C ALA A 118 16.16 -3.70 12.81
N ALA A 119 16.76 -4.39 11.83
CA ALA A 119 17.24 -3.78 10.59
C ALA A 119 16.07 -3.27 9.72
N VAL A 120 14.96 -4.02 9.67
CA VAL A 120 13.72 -3.62 8.97
C VAL A 120 13.12 -2.39 9.64
N THR A 121 13.03 -2.40 10.98
CA THR A 121 12.50 -1.27 11.76
C THR A 121 13.31 0.00 11.52
N HIS A 122 14.65 -0.10 11.49
CA HIS A 122 15.53 1.03 11.25
C HIS A 122 15.43 1.58 9.81
N ASP A 123 15.33 0.71 8.80
CA ASP A 123 15.13 1.16 7.41
C ASP A 123 13.78 1.85 7.20
N LEU A 124 12.70 1.27 7.75
CA LEU A 124 11.38 1.90 7.68
C LEU A 124 11.32 3.23 8.43
N GLY A 125 11.95 3.33 9.60
CA GLY A 125 12.01 4.57 10.34
C GLY A 125 12.76 5.67 9.61
N ARG A 126 13.82 5.34 8.88
CA ARG A 126 14.48 6.33 8.01
C ARG A 126 13.61 6.78 6.85
N ARG A 127 12.94 5.84 6.17
CA ARG A 127 12.13 6.13 4.98
C ARG A 127 10.85 6.88 5.28
N PHE A 128 10.26 6.62 6.45
CA PHE A 128 8.97 7.19 6.86
C PHE A 128 9.09 8.15 8.04
N SER A 129 10.30 8.60 8.40
CA SER A 129 10.53 9.58 9.47
C SER A 129 9.57 10.77 9.39
N PRO A 130 9.36 11.43 8.23
CA PRO A 130 8.48 12.60 8.18
C PRO A 130 7.03 12.30 8.57
N ILE A 131 6.53 11.09 8.27
CA ILE A 131 5.17 10.67 8.63
C ILE A 131 5.10 10.31 10.11
N TRP A 132 6.13 9.66 10.65
CA TRP A 132 6.19 9.29 12.06
C TRP A 132 6.37 10.50 12.97
N ASP A 133 7.20 11.48 12.57
CA ASP A 133 7.43 12.73 13.28
C ASP A 133 6.12 13.53 13.40
N LEU A 134 5.35 13.63 12.32
CA LEU A 134 4.03 14.27 12.34
C LEU A 134 3.04 13.51 13.24
N ALA A 135 3.03 12.18 13.18
CA ALA A 135 2.20 11.37 14.07
C ALA A 135 2.60 11.53 15.55
N ASP A 136 3.88 11.74 15.85
CA ASP A 136 4.38 11.99 17.21
C ASP A 136 3.96 13.36 17.75
N THR A 137 3.74 14.34 16.86
CA THR A 137 3.10 15.61 17.23
C THR A 137 1.58 15.50 17.43
N GLY A 138 1.00 14.31 17.24
CA GLY A 138 -0.43 14.05 17.39
C GLY A 138 -1.26 14.39 16.15
N ALA A 139 -0.63 14.60 14.98
CA ALA A 139 -1.34 14.90 13.74
C ALA A 139 -2.21 13.70 13.31
N THR A 140 -3.41 14.00 12.82
CA THR A 140 -4.33 12.99 12.29
C THR A 140 -3.84 12.46 10.93
N PRO A 141 -4.22 11.23 10.52
CA PRO A 141 -3.84 10.69 9.21
C PRO A 141 -4.22 11.61 8.04
N ASP A 142 -5.35 12.31 8.12
CA ASP A 142 -5.80 13.32 7.15
C ASP A 142 -4.87 14.53 7.06
N GLU A 143 -4.40 15.04 8.20
CA GLU A 143 -3.46 16.17 8.25
C GLU A 143 -2.09 15.77 7.71
N ILE A 144 -1.64 14.56 8.04
CA ILE A 144 -0.38 14.01 7.54
C ILE A 144 -0.45 13.78 6.02
N ALA A 145 -1.56 13.24 5.50
CA ALA A 145 -1.76 13.05 4.07
C ALA A 145 -1.70 14.38 3.31
N ARG A 146 -2.37 15.42 3.83
CA ARG A 146 -2.34 16.77 3.23
C ARG A 146 -0.96 17.42 3.29
N SER A 147 -0.22 17.27 4.39
CA SER A 147 1.10 17.88 4.56
C SER A 147 2.20 17.17 3.75
N THR A 148 2.10 15.86 3.60
CA THR A 148 3.08 15.03 2.89
C THR A 148 2.75 14.79 1.42
N GLY A 149 1.53 15.14 0.99
CA GLY A 149 1.02 14.86 -0.36
C GLY A 149 0.83 13.38 -0.65
N GLN A 150 0.79 12.52 0.38
CA GLN A 150 0.60 11.09 0.23
C GLN A 150 -0.88 10.70 0.35
N PRO A 151 -1.32 9.61 -0.30
CA PRO A 151 -2.67 9.08 -0.11
C PRO A 151 -2.93 8.71 1.35
N ILE A 152 -4.13 9.03 1.85
CA ILE A 152 -4.51 8.76 3.25
C ILE A 152 -4.34 7.28 3.63
N GLY A 153 -4.75 6.34 2.76
CA GLY A 153 -4.60 4.91 3.02
C GLY A 153 -3.13 4.46 3.13
N GLN A 154 -2.21 5.13 2.44
CA GLN A 154 -0.78 4.86 2.56
C GLN A 154 -0.25 5.34 3.92
N VAL A 155 -0.69 6.52 4.36
CA VAL A 155 -0.34 7.04 5.70
C VAL A 155 -0.87 6.11 6.78
N GLU A 156 -2.13 5.67 6.71
CA GLU A 156 -2.72 4.72 7.65
C GLU A 156 -1.95 3.40 7.72
N LEU A 157 -1.55 2.85 6.56
CA LEU A 157 -0.76 1.63 6.49
C LEU A 157 0.60 1.80 7.18
N ILE A 158 1.29 2.92 6.93
CA ILE A 158 2.59 3.22 7.54
C ILE A 158 2.48 3.36 9.06
N LEU A 159 1.40 3.97 9.55
CA LEU A 159 1.13 4.11 10.98
C LEU A 159 0.74 2.78 11.63
N ALA A 160 -0.05 1.96 10.95
CA ALA A 160 -0.40 0.61 11.40
C ALA A 160 0.84 -0.28 11.50
N LEU A 161 1.74 -0.18 10.51
CA LEU A 161 2.99 -0.92 10.49
C LEU A 161 3.92 -0.49 11.64
N ARG A 162 4.02 0.82 11.92
CA ARG A 162 4.73 1.33 13.09
C ARG A 162 4.18 0.73 14.40
N ARG A 163 2.85 0.66 14.55
CA ARG A 163 2.21 0.08 15.73
C ARG A 163 2.54 -1.40 15.88
N GLN A 164 2.52 -2.16 14.78
CA GLN A 164 2.91 -3.58 14.78
C GLN A 164 4.39 -3.77 15.15
N LEU A 165 5.29 -2.93 14.63
CA LEU A 165 6.71 -2.99 14.98
C LEU A 165 6.94 -2.72 16.47
N ASN A 166 6.30 -1.69 17.02
CA ASN A 166 6.39 -1.38 18.44
C ASN A 166 5.81 -2.50 19.32
N ALA A 167 4.72 -3.14 18.89
CA ALA A 167 4.14 -4.29 19.60
C ALA A 167 5.09 -5.50 19.61
N ASN A 168 5.75 -5.78 18.48
CA ASN A 168 6.71 -6.89 18.36
C ASN A 168 8.04 -6.64 19.09
N VAL A 169 8.41 -5.38 19.34
CA VAL A 169 9.58 -5.01 20.17
C VAL A 169 9.27 -5.13 21.67
N GLY A 170 7.99 -5.05 22.06
CA GLY A 170 7.53 -5.06 23.45
C GLY A 170 7.26 -6.44 24.06
N GLU A 171 7.29 -7.54 23.29
CA GLU A 171 7.18 -8.89 23.86
C GLU A 171 8.57 -9.45 24.26
N PRO A 172 8.90 -9.53 25.56
CA PRO A 172 9.91 -10.47 26.00
C PRO A 172 9.34 -11.87 25.75
N ARG A 173 9.94 -12.62 24.82
CA ARG A 173 9.75 -14.08 24.76
C ARG A 173 10.23 -14.64 26.10
N LEU A 174 9.30 -14.86 27.01
CA LEU A 174 9.49 -15.70 28.19
C LEU A 174 9.67 -17.14 27.66
N THR A 175 10.93 -17.52 27.50
CA THR A 175 11.37 -18.92 27.50
C THR A 175 11.60 -19.38 28.93
#